data_AF-A0A7W0W3K0-F1
#
_entry.id   AF-A0A7W0W3K0-F1
#
_cell.length_a   1.000
_cell.length_b   1.000
_cell.length_c   1.000
_cell.angle_alpha   90.00
_cell.angle_beta   90.00
_cell.angle_gamma   90.00
#
_symmetry.space_group_name_H-M   'P 1'
#
loop_
_entity.id
_entity.type
_entity.pdbx_description
1 polymer ?
#
loop_
_entity_poly.entity_id
_entity_poly.type
_entity_poly.pdbx_seq_one_letter_code
_entity_poly.pdbx_strand_id
1 'polypeptide(L)'
;MPQLLGGDEARIDLGRLGDGRRFAIGMGVGLDATMIEQAPPGLKKRFGFFAYVVGGWKAVLQNKKFRLTLTVDGSHYELSASAVLIANLGAVLNDLVWFGDGILRDDGKLDACVFSPNNLADAVRIFWRMVRKDFSPDPCIFYKSGREFRIETDPPMPGQADGELLTVTPFSVTVDPLAGRLLIPKL
;
A
#
# COMPACT_ATOMS: atom_id res chain seq x y z
N MET A 1 -11.72 17.81 19.61
CA MET A 1 -12.31 17.50 18.30
C MET A 1 -13.61 18.29 18.06
N PRO A 2 -13.60 19.62 17.99
CA PRO A 2 -14.80 20.41 17.67
C PRO A 2 -15.15 20.45 16.16
N GLN A 3 -14.20 20.10 15.27
CA GLN A 3 -14.39 20.21 13.81
C GLN A 3 -15.31 19.13 13.19
N LEU A 4 -15.67 18.09 13.93
CA LEU A 4 -16.52 16.99 13.45
C LEU A 4 -17.99 17.13 13.86
N LEU A 5 -18.30 18.05 14.79
CA LEU A 5 -19.67 18.29 15.25
C LEU A 5 -20.48 18.90 14.10
N GLY A 6 -21.45 18.14 13.59
CA GLY A 6 -22.28 18.54 12.44
C GLY A 6 -21.58 18.38 11.08
N GLY A 7 -20.52 17.58 11.03
CA GLY A 7 -19.83 17.18 9.80
C GLY A 7 -20.66 16.29 8.88
N ASP A 8 -20.18 16.12 7.64
CA ASP A 8 -20.84 15.29 6.63
C ASP A 8 -20.38 13.81 6.72
N GLU A 9 -21.16 12.90 6.16
CA GLU A 9 -20.79 11.48 6.03
C GLU A 9 -20.15 11.24 4.66
N ALA A 10 -18.90 10.77 4.65
CA ALA A 10 -18.26 10.22 3.47
C ALA A 10 -18.26 8.69 3.53
N ARG A 11 -18.48 8.05 2.38
CA ARG A 11 -18.31 6.61 2.22
C ARG A 11 -17.05 6.30 1.45
N ILE A 12 -16.39 5.21 1.84
CA ILE A 12 -15.21 4.69 1.17
C ILE A 12 -15.33 3.18 1.01
N ASP A 13 -14.65 2.66 0.01
CA ASP A 13 -14.40 1.25 -0.16
C ASP A 13 -13.49 0.74 0.95
N LEU A 14 -13.61 -0.55 1.27
CA LEU A 14 -12.70 -1.25 2.17
C LEU A 14 -12.14 -2.47 1.45
N GLY A 15 -10.84 -2.73 1.64
CA GLY A 15 -10.29 -4.03 1.31
C GLY A 15 -10.73 -5.07 2.33
N ARG A 16 -11.02 -6.29 1.90
CA ARG A 16 -11.37 -7.44 2.74
C ARG A 16 -10.41 -8.58 2.46
N LEU A 17 -9.75 -9.04 3.52
CA LEU A 17 -8.88 -10.20 3.52
C LEU A 17 -9.70 -11.50 3.50
N GLY A 18 -9.08 -12.60 3.04
CA GLY A 18 -9.71 -13.92 2.99
C GLY A 18 -10.19 -14.47 4.34
N ASP A 19 -9.68 -13.95 5.46
CA ASP A 19 -10.12 -14.30 6.82
C ASP A 19 -11.27 -13.41 7.35
N GLY A 20 -11.78 -12.48 6.52
CA GLY A 20 -12.89 -11.59 6.83
C GLY A 20 -12.48 -10.25 7.46
N ARG A 21 -11.21 -10.05 7.85
CA ARG A 21 -10.73 -8.74 8.32
C ARG A 21 -10.76 -7.72 7.18
N ARG A 22 -10.92 -6.44 7.54
CA ARG A 22 -10.97 -5.33 6.58
C ARG A 22 -9.86 -4.33 6.82
N PHE A 23 -9.43 -3.66 5.76
CA PHE A 23 -8.50 -2.54 5.79
C PHE A 23 -9.05 -1.37 4.95
N ALA A 24 -8.69 -0.15 5.34
CA ALA A 24 -9.12 1.09 4.72
C ALA A 24 -8.00 1.77 3.92
N ILE A 25 -6.72 1.59 4.29
CA ILE A 25 -5.59 2.27 3.62
C ILE A 25 -4.94 1.31 2.64
N GLY A 26 -4.46 0.17 3.12
CA GLY A 26 -3.80 -0.80 2.26
C GLY A 26 -3.23 -2.01 2.99
N MET A 27 -2.93 -3.04 2.20
CA MET A 27 -2.27 -4.26 2.64
C MET A 27 -1.00 -4.48 1.81
N GLY A 28 0.08 -4.96 2.42
CA GLY A 28 1.32 -5.17 1.66
C GLY A 28 2.28 -6.19 2.25
N VAL A 29 3.22 -6.60 1.41
CA VAL A 29 4.30 -7.56 1.69
C VAL A 29 5.63 -6.92 1.32
N GLY A 30 6.68 -7.20 2.09
CA GLY A 30 7.99 -6.54 1.92
C GLY A 30 8.06 -5.13 2.53
N LEU A 31 7.08 -4.75 3.35
CA LEU A 31 6.98 -3.45 4.03
C LEU A 31 7.18 -3.57 5.56
N ASP A 32 7.87 -4.62 6.02
CA ASP A 32 7.84 -5.12 7.40
C ASP A 32 8.31 -4.10 8.47
N ALA A 33 7.63 -4.13 9.62
CA ALA A 33 7.79 -3.27 10.78
C ALA A 33 9.14 -3.45 11.51
N THR A 34 9.81 -4.59 11.34
CA THR A 34 11.20 -4.78 11.82
C THR A 34 12.18 -3.78 11.19
N MET A 35 11.84 -3.18 10.04
CA MET A 35 12.64 -2.11 9.42
C MET A 35 12.45 -0.74 10.11
N ILE A 36 11.33 -0.55 10.82
CA ILE A 36 10.98 0.65 11.59
C ILE A 36 11.75 0.71 12.92
N GLU A 37 12.09 -0.44 13.51
CA GLU A 37 12.83 -0.50 14.79
C GLU A 37 14.20 0.19 14.73
N GLN A 38 14.84 0.22 13.56
CA GLN A 38 16.16 0.83 13.35
C GLN A 38 16.12 2.33 12.98
N ALA A 39 14.95 2.99 13.01
CA ALA A 39 14.86 4.43 12.78
C ALA A 39 15.32 5.24 14.02
N PRO A 40 15.99 6.39 13.85
CA PRO A 40 16.42 7.21 14.98
C PRO A 40 15.22 7.60 15.89
N PRO A 41 15.38 7.60 17.22
CA PRO A 41 14.28 7.80 18.18
C PRO A 41 13.42 9.06 17.97
N GLY A 42 14.00 10.10 17.36
CA GLY A 42 13.31 11.36 17.04
C GLY A 42 12.22 11.24 15.96
N LEU A 43 12.29 10.25 15.07
CA LEU A 43 11.24 10.00 14.06
C LEU A 43 10.08 9.15 14.61
N LYS A 44 10.32 8.35 15.66
CA LYS A 44 9.32 7.39 16.19
C LYS A 44 8.12 8.05 16.86
N LYS A 45 8.25 9.30 17.34
CA LYS A 45 7.24 9.95 18.20
C LYS A 45 6.16 10.76 17.46
N ARG A 46 6.29 10.97 16.14
CA ARG A 46 5.34 11.77 15.32
C ARG A 46 4.73 11.01 14.13
N PHE A 47 5.10 9.76 13.91
CA PHE A 47 4.96 9.13 12.58
C PHE A 47 4.44 7.70 12.59
N GLY A 48 3.31 7.42 13.27
CA GLY A 48 2.59 6.17 13.01
C GLY A 48 2.33 5.94 11.51
N PHE A 49 2.12 7.02 10.76
CA PHE A 49 1.83 7.04 9.32
C PHE A 49 3.05 7.25 8.40
N PHE A 50 4.06 8.06 8.77
CA PHE A 50 5.28 8.19 7.94
C PHE A 50 6.27 7.03 8.16
N ALA A 51 6.09 6.21 9.20
CA ALA A 51 6.84 4.98 9.37
C ALA A 51 6.60 3.98 8.22
N TYR A 52 5.46 4.03 7.54
CA TYR A 52 5.20 3.26 6.31
C TYR A 52 6.03 3.72 5.14
N VAL A 53 6.11 5.03 4.94
CA VAL A 53 6.90 5.63 3.87
C VAL A 53 8.35 5.29 4.13
N VAL A 54 8.88 5.57 5.33
CA VAL A 54 10.27 5.28 5.70
C VAL A 54 10.60 3.77 5.72
N GLY A 55 9.68 2.92 6.19
CA GLY A 55 9.84 1.46 6.26
C GLY A 55 9.85 0.81 4.87
N GLY A 56 8.93 1.21 4.00
CA GLY A 56 8.91 0.80 2.59
C GLY A 56 10.17 1.25 1.84
N TRP A 57 10.65 2.47 2.09
CA TRP A 57 11.93 2.94 1.54
C TRP A 57 13.09 2.07 1.99
N LYS A 58 13.18 1.69 3.28
CA LYS A 58 14.31 0.90 3.76
C LYS A 58 14.33 -0.54 3.21
N ALA A 59 13.18 -1.15 2.97
CA ALA A 59 13.08 -2.48 2.32
C ALA A 59 13.56 -2.44 0.87
N VAL A 60 13.09 -1.42 0.14
CA VAL A 60 13.50 -1.05 -1.22
C VAL A 60 15.02 -0.78 -1.27
N LEU A 61 15.57 -0.11 -0.25
CA LEU A 61 17.00 0.19 -0.11
C LEU A 61 17.87 -1.03 0.23
N GLN A 62 17.32 -2.03 0.92
CA GLN A 62 18.02 -3.30 1.22
C GLN A 62 18.06 -4.26 0.03
N ASN A 63 17.35 -3.95 -1.07
CA ASN A 63 17.35 -4.72 -2.32
C ASN A 63 17.03 -6.22 -2.15
N LYS A 64 16.29 -6.59 -1.10
CA LYS A 64 15.84 -7.97 -0.90
C LYS A 64 14.62 -8.21 -1.78
N LYS A 65 14.88 -8.76 -2.96
CA LYS A 65 13.82 -9.18 -3.88
C LYS A 65 13.28 -10.55 -3.49
N PHE A 66 11.99 -10.72 -3.68
CA PHE A 66 11.28 -11.99 -3.63
C PHE A 66 10.55 -12.22 -4.95
N ARG A 67 10.21 -13.48 -5.22
CA ARG A 67 9.32 -13.82 -6.35
C ARG A 67 7.88 -13.57 -5.90
N LEU A 68 7.13 -12.85 -6.71
CA LEU A 68 5.72 -12.51 -6.50
C LEU A 68 4.90 -13.12 -7.63
N THR A 69 3.93 -13.95 -7.28
CA THR A 69 2.84 -14.32 -8.18
C THR A 69 1.62 -13.52 -7.74
N LEU A 70 1.24 -12.54 -8.55
CA LEU A 70 0.08 -11.69 -8.33
C LEU A 70 -1.02 -12.11 -9.29
N THR A 71 -2.19 -12.46 -8.77
CA THR A 71 -3.40 -12.64 -9.58
C THR A 71 -4.33 -11.46 -9.35
N VAL A 72 -4.80 -10.81 -10.41
CA VAL A 72 -5.77 -9.71 -10.35
C VAL A 72 -6.92 -10.01 -11.30
N ASP A 73 -8.13 -10.12 -10.77
CA ASP A 73 -9.35 -10.44 -11.54
C ASP A 73 -9.14 -11.63 -12.51
N GLY A 74 -8.50 -12.69 -12.02
CA GLY A 74 -8.17 -13.90 -12.80
C GLY A 74 -6.97 -13.79 -13.74
N SER A 75 -6.35 -12.62 -13.90
CA SER A 75 -5.12 -12.44 -14.69
C SER A 75 -3.89 -12.67 -13.83
N HIS A 76 -2.97 -13.53 -14.28
CA HIS A 76 -1.76 -13.88 -13.55
C HIS A 76 -0.54 -13.06 -14.00
N TYR A 77 0.25 -12.60 -13.02
CA TYR A 77 1.47 -11.83 -13.20
C TYR A 77 2.58 -12.43 -12.35
N GLU A 78 3.66 -12.87 -12.99
CA GLU A 78 4.89 -13.30 -12.32
C GLU A 78 5.89 -12.13 -12.31
N LEU A 79 6.24 -11.68 -11.12
CA LEU A 79 7.03 -10.47 -10.90
C LEU A 79 8.18 -10.77 -9.92
N SER A 80 9.25 -9.98 -10.03
CA SER A 80 10.22 -9.85 -8.95
C SER A 80 9.91 -8.57 -8.21
N ALA A 81 9.77 -8.64 -6.88
CA ALA A 81 9.33 -7.50 -6.07
C ALA A 81 10.23 -7.34 -4.85
N SER A 82 10.50 -6.08 -4.48
CA SER A 82 11.01 -5.73 -3.15
C SER A 82 9.86 -5.35 -2.21
N ALA A 83 8.73 -4.88 -2.76
CA ALA A 83 7.50 -4.64 -2.03
C ALA A 83 6.28 -4.73 -2.98
N VAL A 84 5.14 -5.13 -2.42
CA VAL A 84 3.82 -5.03 -3.05
C VAL A 84 2.85 -4.40 -2.07
N LEU A 85 2.04 -3.47 -2.57
CA LEU A 85 0.97 -2.79 -1.84
C LEU A 85 -0.33 -2.95 -2.63
N ILE A 86 -1.39 -3.41 -1.98
CA ILE A 86 -2.76 -3.30 -2.45
C ILE A 86 -3.35 -2.08 -1.75
N ALA A 87 -3.46 -0.97 -2.48
CA ALA A 87 -3.86 0.33 -1.97
C ALA A 87 -5.34 0.61 -2.23
N ASN A 88 -5.99 1.26 -1.27
CA ASN A 88 -7.31 1.87 -1.42
C ASN A 88 -7.22 3.41 -1.44
N LEU A 89 -6.14 3.98 -0.90
CA LEU A 89 -5.88 5.41 -0.91
C LEU A 89 -4.71 5.74 -1.83
N GLY A 90 -4.94 6.62 -2.79
CA GLY A 90 -3.93 7.02 -3.77
C GLY A 90 -2.83 7.90 -3.24
N ALA A 91 -3.08 8.59 -2.14
CA ALA A 91 -2.16 9.55 -1.58
C ALA A 91 -2.03 9.40 -0.07
N VAL A 92 -0.82 9.67 0.40
CA VAL A 92 -0.46 9.72 1.81
C VAL A 92 0.30 11.00 2.12
N LEU A 93 0.48 11.25 3.42
CA LEU A 93 1.15 12.42 3.97
C LEU A 93 0.50 13.75 3.57
N ASN A 94 -0.83 13.86 3.64
CA ASN A 94 -1.55 15.07 3.22
C ASN A 94 -1.21 15.44 1.76
N ASP A 95 -1.35 14.46 0.86
CA ASP A 95 -1.13 14.57 -0.58
C ASP A 95 0.32 14.85 -1.03
N LEU A 96 1.31 14.60 -0.17
CA LEU A 96 2.72 14.73 -0.53
C LEU A 96 3.27 13.53 -1.32
N VAL A 97 2.75 12.32 -1.09
CA VAL A 97 3.26 11.09 -1.72
C VAL A 97 2.10 10.32 -2.30
N TRP A 98 2.21 9.96 -3.58
CA TRP A 98 1.14 9.29 -4.33
C TRP A 98 1.59 7.91 -4.80
N PHE A 99 0.74 6.90 -4.62
CA PHE A 99 1.04 5.50 -4.95
C PHE A 99 0.69 5.13 -6.39
N GLY A 100 -0.15 5.90 -7.06
CA GLY A 100 -0.55 5.65 -8.43
C GLY A 100 -1.41 6.80 -8.95
N ASP A 101 -1.59 6.83 -10.26
CA ASP A 101 -2.55 7.73 -10.88
C ASP A 101 -3.96 7.15 -10.73
N GLY A 102 -4.94 8.00 -10.42
CA GLY A 102 -6.34 7.60 -10.42
C GLY A 102 -6.76 6.56 -9.38
N ILE A 103 -5.99 6.33 -8.30
CA ILE A 103 -6.43 5.50 -7.18
C ILE A 103 -7.52 6.27 -6.41
N LEU A 104 -8.76 5.80 -6.52
CA LEU A 104 -9.94 6.38 -5.91
C LEU A 104 -10.40 5.52 -4.73
N ARG A 105 -11.03 6.17 -3.75
CA ARG A 105 -11.44 5.52 -2.50
C ARG A 105 -12.88 4.98 -2.55
N ASP A 106 -13.58 5.16 -3.66
CA ASP A 106 -15.03 4.97 -3.80
C ASP A 106 -15.45 4.51 -5.21
N ASP A 107 -14.51 3.97 -6.01
CA ASP A 107 -14.77 3.48 -7.38
C ASP A 107 -15.04 1.96 -7.43
N GLY A 108 -15.04 1.30 -6.28
CA GLY A 108 -15.25 -0.13 -6.11
C GLY A 108 -14.07 -0.96 -6.59
N LYS A 109 -12.85 -0.43 -6.51
CA LYS A 109 -11.60 -1.14 -6.86
C LYS A 109 -10.52 -0.90 -5.80
N LEU A 110 -9.45 -1.69 -5.92
CA LEU A 110 -8.18 -1.46 -5.24
C LEU A 110 -7.08 -1.43 -6.30
N ASP A 111 -5.90 -0.98 -5.90
CA ASP A 111 -4.77 -0.82 -6.80
C ASP A 111 -3.52 -1.54 -6.28
N ALA A 112 -3.04 -2.51 -7.05
CA ALA A 112 -1.76 -3.16 -6.80
C ALA A 112 -0.63 -2.26 -7.30
N CYS A 113 0.27 -1.87 -6.40
CA CYS A 113 1.51 -1.17 -6.65
C CYS A 113 2.68 -2.09 -6.27
N VAL A 114 3.45 -2.54 -7.26
CA VAL A 114 4.61 -3.42 -7.05
C VAL A 114 5.88 -2.62 -7.36
N PHE A 115 6.85 -2.69 -6.45
CA PHE A 115 8.13 -1.99 -6.56
C PHE A 115 9.28 -2.97 -6.59
N SER A 116 10.19 -2.81 -7.55
CA SER A 116 11.30 -3.74 -7.79
C SER A 116 12.62 -3.04 -8.15
N PRO A 117 13.07 -2.03 -7.37
CA PRO A 117 14.34 -1.33 -7.61
C PRO A 117 15.50 -2.33 -7.71
N ASN A 118 16.51 -2.08 -8.54
CA ASN A 118 17.71 -2.91 -8.57
C ASN A 118 18.85 -2.35 -7.71
N ASN A 119 18.77 -1.06 -7.39
CA ASN A 119 19.78 -0.31 -6.66
C ASN A 119 19.19 0.92 -5.97
N LEU A 120 20.02 1.64 -5.22
CA LEU A 120 19.65 2.87 -4.52
C LEU A 120 19.16 3.97 -5.47
N ALA A 121 19.73 4.09 -6.67
CA ALA A 121 19.32 5.12 -7.62
C ALA A 121 17.90 4.85 -8.14
N ASP A 122 17.54 3.58 -8.40
CA ASP A 122 16.17 3.18 -8.74
C ASP A 122 15.21 3.51 -7.58
N ALA A 123 15.59 3.21 -6.34
CA ALA A 123 14.79 3.53 -5.16
C ALA A 123 14.50 5.04 -5.07
N VAL A 124 15.54 5.88 -5.15
CA VAL A 124 15.41 7.34 -5.09
C VAL A 124 14.56 7.86 -6.27
N ARG A 125 14.76 7.32 -7.47
CA ARG A 125 13.98 7.66 -8.65
C ARG A 125 12.50 7.36 -8.45
N ILE A 126 12.15 6.15 -7.99
CA ILE A 126 10.76 5.76 -7.69
C ILE A 126 10.13 6.73 -6.68
N PHE A 127 10.83 7.04 -5.58
CA PHE A 127 10.33 7.99 -4.57
C PHE A 127 10.01 9.34 -5.17
N TRP A 128 10.95 9.86 -5.95
CA TRP A 128 10.84 11.19 -6.52
C TRP A 128 9.68 11.27 -7.51
N ARG A 129 9.40 10.19 -8.24
CA ARG A 129 8.25 10.06 -9.13
C ARG A 129 6.93 10.06 -8.36
N MET A 130 6.84 9.33 -7.25
CA MET A 130 5.66 9.34 -6.36
C MET A 130 5.38 10.72 -5.76
N VAL A 131 6.42 11.49 -5.41
CA VAL A 131 6.29 12.87 -4.91
C VAL A 131 5.86 13.82 -6.02
N ARG A 132 6.38 13.65 -7.25
CA ARG A 132 6.04 14.47 -8.42
C ARG A 132 4.76 14.07 -9.14
N LYS A 133 4.10 12.99 -8.69
CA LYS A 133 2.92 12.39 -9.35
C LYS A 133 3.20 11.97 -10.80
N ASP A 134 4.42 11.49 -11.05
CA ASP A 134 4.81 10.96 -12.36
C ASP A 134 4.62 9.44 -12.37
N PHE A 135 3.56 8.99 -13.05
CA PHE A 135 3.18 7.59 -13.16
C PHE A 135 3.36 7.02 -14.58
N SER A 136 4.18 7.67 -15.41
CA SER A 136 4.60 7.10 -16.69
C SER A 136 5.29 5.72 -16.52
N PRO A 137 5.34 4.88 -17.56
CA PRO A 137 5.89 3.53 -17.44
C PRO A 137 7.30 3.48 -16.85
N ASP A 138 7.54 2.53 -15.95
CA ASP A 138 8.81 2.31 -15.27
C ASP A 138 9.17 0.82 -15.30
N PRO A 139 10.42 0.43 -15.57
CA PRO A 139 10.82 -0.97 -15.46
C PRO A 139 10.83 -1.50 -14.01
N CYS A 140 10.83 -0.62 -13.01
CA CYS A 140 10.87 -0.99 -11.58
C CYS A 140 9.52 -0.82 -10.87
N ILE A 141 8.46 -0.46 -11.59
CA ILE A 141 7.14 -0.24 -11.02
C ILE A 141 6.09 -0.94 -11.89
N PHE A 142 5.21 -1.70 -11.25
CA PHE A 142 4.06 -2.29 -11.89
C PHE A 142 2.79 -1.87 -11.17
N TYR A 143 1.80 -1.39 -11.93
CA TYR A 143 0.50 -0.97 -11.44
C TYR A 143 -0.60 -1.81 -12.04
N LYS A 144 -1.57 -2.22 -11.21
CA LYS A 144 -2.76 -2.92 -11.69
C LYS A 144 -3.96 -2.70 -10.76
N SER A 145 -5.00 -2.09 -11.30
CA SER A 145 -6.31 -1.97 -10.64
C SER A 145 -7.14 -3.24 -10.81
N GLY A 146 -7.97 -3.56 -9.81
CA GLY A 146 -8.86 -4.72 -9.83
C GLY A 146 -9.79 -4.80 -8.62
N ARG A 147 -10.60 -5.87 -8.56
CA ARG A 147 -11.57 -6.11 -7.47
C ARG A 147 -11.22 -7.30 -6.61
N GLU A 148 -10.50 -8.26 -7.17
CA GLU A 148 -10.03 -9.48 -6.50
C GLU A 148 -8.53 -9.66 -6.75
N PHE A 149 -7.80 -9.92 -5.66
CA PHE A 149 -6.36 -10.10 -5.67
C PHE A 149 -5.97 -11.38 -4.94
N ARG A 150 -4.96 -12.06 -5.46
CA ARG A 150 -4.22 -13.12 -4.77
C ARG A 150 -2.74 -12.80 -4.81
N ILE A 151 -2.12 -12.75 -3.63
CA ILE A 151 -0.72 -12.39 -3.44
C ILE A 151 0.01 -13.62 -2.92
N GLU A 152 0.89 -14.18 -3.75
CA GLU A 152 1.74 -15.33 -3.44
C GLU A 152 3.20 -14.93 -3.52
N THR A 153 4.01 -15.34 -2.56
CA THR A 153 5.46 -15.06 -2.57
C THR A 153 6.27 -16.32 -2.36
N ASP A 154 7.47 -16.33 -2.94
CA ASP A 154 8.49 -17.33 -2.69
C ASP A 154 9.80 -16.64 -2.25
N PRO A 155 10.25 -16.85 -1.00
CA PRO A 155 9.59 -17.68 0.04
C PRO A 155 8.27 -17.07 0.55
N PRO A 156 7.42 -17.83 1.27
CA PRO A 156 6.27 -17.27 1.97
C PRO A 156 6.72 -16.17 2.94
N MET A 157 6.11 -14.98 2.82
CA MET A 157 6.54 -13.80 3.54
C MET A 157 5.41 -13.23 4.39
N PRO A 158 5.74 -12.62 5.55
CA PRO A 158 4.75 -11.93 6.34
C PRO A 158 4.18 -10.71 5.61
N GLY A 159 2.93 -10.40 5.89
CA GLY A 159 2.25 -9.21 5.40
C GLY A 159 1.84 -8.27 6.53
N GLN A 160 1.29 -7.12 6.14
CA GLN A 160 0.60 -6.21 7.05
C GLN A 160 -0.65 -5.64 6.36
N ALA A 161 -1.68 -5.31 7.13
CA ALA A 161 -2.83 -4.55 6.65
C ALA A 161 -3.15 -3.43 7.66
N ASP A 162 -3.15 -2.17 7.20
CA ASP A 162 -3.29 -0.97 8.03
C ASP A 162 -2.42 -0.95 9.32
N GLY A 163 -1.32 -1.72 9.33
CA GLY A 163 -0.36 -1.79 10.44
C GLY A 163 -0.52 -2.96 11.37
N GLU A 164 -1.57 -3.75 11.17
CA GLU A 164 -1.71 -5.03 11.81
C GLU A 164 -0.92 -6.08 11.03
N LEU A 165 -0.08 -6.83 11.75
CA LEU A 165 0.68 -7.93 11.16
C LEU A 165 -0.27 -9.04 10.69
N LEU A 166 0.01 -9.55 9.51
CA LEU A 166 -0.58 -10.77 8.99
C LEU A 166 0.39 -11.94 9.21
N THR A 167 -0.08 -13.17 9.00
CA THR A 167 0.77 -14.35 8.92
C THR A 167 1.59 -14.30 7.62
N VAL A 168 1.89 -15.43 7.00
CA VAL A 168 2.58 -15.47 5.71
C VAL A 168 1.61 -15.63 4.53
N THR A 169 2.06 -15.27 3.34
CA THR A 169 1.39 -15.54 2.06
C THR A 169 1.09 -17.05 1.87
N PRO A 170 0.04 -17.42 1.10
CA PRO A 170 -0.79 -16.57 0.24
C PRO A 170 -1.80 -15.69 0.98
N PHE A 171 -2.09 -14.52 0.41
CA PHE A 171 -3.21 -13.69 0.82
C PHE A 171 -4.23 -13.53 -0.29
N SER A 172 -5.51 -13.58 0.06
CA SER A 172 -6.63 -13.21 -0.81
C SER A 172 -7.22 -11.90 -0.35
N VAL A 173 -7.50 -11.00 -1.30
CA VAL A 173 -8.10 -9.69 -1.06
C VAL A 173 -9.25 -9.48 -2.02
N THR A 174 -10.36 -8.95 -1.52
CA THR A 174 -11.48 -8.45 -2.32
C THR A 174 -11.84 -7.05 -1.89
N VAL A 175 -12.56 -6.31 -2.73
CA VAL A 175 -13.12 -5.01 -2.36
C VAL A 175 -14.52 -5.15 -1.78
N ASP A 176 -14.82 -4.34 -0.76
CA ASP A 176 -16.13 -4.09 -0.18
C ASP A 176 -16.55 -2.65 -0.51
N PRO A 177 -17.32 -2.43 -1.58
CA PRO A 177 -17.62 -1.09 -2.04
C PRO A 177 -18.43 -0.28 -1.01
N LEU A 178 -18.01 0.96 -0.75
CA LEU A 178 -18.67 1.94 0.12
C LEU A 178 -19.02 1.42 1.53
N ALA A 179 -18.29 0.41 2.02
CA ALA A 179 -18.54 -0.23 3.30
C ALA A 179 -18.00 0.56 4.50
N GLY A 180 -17.03 1.46 4.28
CA GLY A 180 -16.49 2.36 5.29
C GLY A 180 -17.32 3.63 5.38
N ARG A 181 -17.61 4.09 6.61
CA ARG A 181 -18.28 5.37 6.88
C ARG A 181 -17.35 6.26 7.70
N LEU A 182 -17.08 7.45 7.19
CA LEU A 182 -16.22 8.45 7.80
C LEU A 182 -17.04 9.71 8.10
N LEU A 183 -16.86 10.27 9.29
CA LEU A 183 -17.33 11.61 9.61
C LEU A 183 -16.26 12.61 9.20
N ILE A 184 -16.62 13.54 8.30
CA ILE A 184 -15.70 14.56 7.77
C ILE A 184 -16.18 15.96 8.18
N PRO A 185 -15.28 16.94 8.38
CA PRO A 185 -15.68 18.32 8.61
C PRO A 185 -16.52 18.85 7.43
N LYS A 186 -17.48 19.74 7.72
CA LYS A 186 -18.15 20.51 6.66
C LYS A 186 -17.12 21.41 5.97
N LEU A 187 -17.13 21.38 4.63
CA LEU A 187 -16.34 22.28 3.79
C LEU A 187 -16.85 23.72 3.87
#